data_AF-A0A7Y5IQ90-F1
#
_entry.id   AF-A0A7Y5IQ90-F1
#
_cell.length_a   1.000
_cell.length_b   1.000
_cell.length_c   1.000
_cell.angle_alpha   90.00
_cell.angle_beta   90.00
_cell.angle_gamma   90.00
#
_symmetry.space_group_name_H-M   'P 1'
#
loop_
_entity.id
_entity.type
_entity.pdbx_description
1 polymer ?
#
loop_
_entity_poly.entity_id
_entity_poly.type
_entity_poly.pdbx_seq_one_letter_code
_entity_poly.pdbx_strand_id
1 'polypeptide(L)' 'MKITVSLPDPIAQQFHQAVPPRQRSRLVARLLEKELSIHSKSLAVACHAANRDEELEREIDEWQAFDEDIAE' A
#
# COMPACT_ATOMS: atom_id res chain seq x y z
N MET A 1 -8.57 12.30 11.09
CA MET A 1 -8.81 12.82 9.73
C MET A 1 -10.23 12.49 9.32
N LYS A 2 -10.95 13.41 8.64
CA LYS A 2 -12.29 13.16 8.09
C LYS A 2 -12.21 13.23 6.58
N ILE A 3 -12.83 12.26 5.90
CA ILE A 3 -12.92 12.19 4.45
C ILE A 3 -14.39 12.07 4.04
N THR A 4 -14.72 12.64 2.89
CA THR A 4 -16.04 12.50 2.26
C THR A 4 -15.81 11.81 0.93
N VAL A 5 -16.60 10.78 0.65
CA VAL A 5 -16.51 10.01 -0.59
C VAL A 5 -17.89 9.95 -1.23
N SER A 6 -17.93 10.06 -2.55
CA SER A 6 -19.15 9.86 -3.34
C SER A 6 -19.28 8.38 -3.68
N LEU A 7 -20.46 7.81 -3.42
CA LEU A 7 -20.81 6.44 -3.79
C LEU A 7 -22.02 6.47 -4.71
N PRO A 8 -22.14 5.52 -5.65
CA PRO A 8 -23.38 5.34 -6.39
C PRO A 8 -24.57 5.11 -5.44
N ASP A 9 -25.70 5.76 -5.72
CA ASP A 9 -26.89 5.71 -4.85
C ASP A 9 -27.34 4.29 -4.46
N PRO A 10 -27.35 3.29 -5.38
CA PRO A 10 -27.75 1.93 -5.00
C PRO A 10 -26.83 1.34 -3.92
N ILE A 11 -25.53 1.63 -3.97
CA ILE A 11 -24.53 1.13 -3.02
C ILE A 11 -24.68 1.88 -1.69
N ALA A 12 -24.86 3.20 -1.74
CA ALA A 12 -25.06 4.01 -0.55
C ALA A 12 -26.30 3.60 0.24
N GLN A 13 -27.41 3.30 -0.46
CA GLN A 13 -28.64 2.82 0.16
C GLN A 13 -28.45 1.46 0.83
N GLN A 14 -27.84 0.49 0.13
CA GLN A 14 -27.55 -0.83 0.70
C GLN A 14 -26.65 -0.72 1.93
N PHE A 15 -25.60 0.10 1.87
CA PHE A 15 -24.71 0.35 2.99
C PHE A 15 -25.46 0.94 4.20
N HIS A 16 -26.36 1.90 3.97
CA HIS A 16 -27.13 2.52 5.04
C HIS A 16 -28.15 1.58 5.69
N GLN A 17 -28.76 0.69 4.91
CA GLN A 17 -29.71 -0.32 5.38
C GLN A 17 -29.02 -1.45 6.14
N ALA A 18 -27.88 -1.94 5.63
CA ALA A 18 -27.17 -3.08 6.20
C ALA A 18 -26.32 -2.71 7.42
N VAL A 19 -25.82 -1.48 7.49
CA VAL A 19 -24.84 -1.08 8.52
C VAL A 19 -25.44 -0.07 9.49
N PRO A 20 -25.54 -0.43 10.79
CA PRO A 20 -26.11 0.44 11.81
C PRO A 20 -25.41 1.80 11.91
N PRO A 21 -26.13 2.87 12.29
CA PRO A 21 -25.52 4.14 12.65
C PRO A 21 -24.37 3.94 13.64
N ARG A 22 -23.31 4.77 13.54
CA ARG A 22 -22.06 4.71 14.34
C ARG A 22 -21.14 3.51 14.07
N GLN A 23 -21.58 2.48 13.34
CA GLN A 23 -20.70 1.39 12.89
C GLN A 23 -20.17 1.58 11.46
N ARG A 24 -20.79 2.48 10.70
CA ARG A 24 -20.48 2.79 9.30
C ARG A 24 -19.01 3.14 9.08
N SER A 25 -18.49 4.13 9.81
CA SER A 25 -17.08 4.53 9.68
C SER A 25 -16.12 3.42 10.08
N ARG A 26 -16.48 2.60 11.08
CA ARG A 26 -15.67 1.45 11.50
C ARG A 26 -15.59 0.38 10.41
N LEU A 27 -16.71 0.10 9.72
CA LEU A 27 -16.72 -0.85 8.62
C LEU A 27 -15.85 -0.34 7.46
N VAL A 28 -16.04 0.92 7.05
CA VAL A 28 -15.26 1.53 5.96
C VAL A 28 -13.77 1.51 6.30
N ALA A 29 -13.39 1.88 7.53
CA ALA A 29 -11.99 1.84 7.97
C ALA A 29 -11.38 0.43 7.85
N ARG A 30 -12.09 -0.62 8.30
CA ARG A 30 -11.61 -2.01 8.17
C ARG A 30 -11.46 -2.47 6.73
N LEU A 31 -12.38 -2.07 5.86
CA LEU A 31 -12.31 -2.41 4.43
C LEU A 31 -11.13 -1.70 3.77
N LEU A 32 -10.92 -0.43 4.08
CA LEU A 32 -9.75 0.33 3.59
C LEU A 32 -8.43 -0.26 4.09
N GLU A 33 -8.33 -0.60 5.38
CA GLU A 33 -7.15 -1.24 5.95
C GLU A 33 -6.83 -2.57 5.25
N LYS A 34 -7.85 -3.39 5.03
CA LYS A 34 -7.69 -4.66 4.31
C LYS A 34 -7.16 -4.43 2.89
N GLU A 35 -7.76 -3.52 2.12
CA GLU A 35 -7.33 -3.29 0.74
C GLU A 35 -5.94 -2.64 0.63
N LEU A 36 -5.62 -1.72 1.54
CA LEU A 36 -4.28 -1.14 1.63
C LEU A 36 -3.24 -2.21 1.99
N SER A 37 -3.58 -3.15 2.86
CA SER A 37 -2.67 -4.27 3.18
C SER A 37 -2.41 -5.18 1.98
N ILE A 38 -3.40 -5.38 1.11
CA ILE A 38 -3.24 -6.17 -0.13
C ILE A 38 -2.30 -5.44 -1.09
N HIS A 39 -2.53 -4.15 -1.33
CA HIS A 39 -1.67 -3.34 -2.18
C HIS A 39 -0.24 -3.25 -1.64
N SER A 40 -0.08 -3.05 -0.33
CA SER A 40 1.23 -3.02 0.32
C SER A 40 1.95 -4.36 0.20
N LYS A 41 1.25 -5.50 0.33
CA LYS A 41 1.85 -6.82 0.11
C LYS A 41 2.30 -7.03 -1.33
N SER A 42 1.54 -6.55 -2.31
CA SER A 42 1.97 -6.61 -3.71
C SER A 42 3.25 -5.82 -3.94
N LEU A 43 3.35 -4.62 -3.37
CA LEU A 43 4.56 -3.80 -3.42
C LEU A 43 5.73 -4.49 -2.70
N ALA A 44 5.51 -5.00 -1.49
CA ALA A 44 6.52 -5.73 -0.73
C ALA A 44 7.03 -6.97 -1.47
N VAL A 45 6.15 -7.72 -2.15
CA VAL A 45 6.55 -8.86 -2.99
C VAL A 45 7.38 -8.40 -4.19
N ALA A 46 6.99 -7.32 -4.86
CA ALA A 46 7.76 -6.76 -5.97
C ALA A 46 9.15 -6.27 -5.51
N CYS A 47 9.23 -5.57 -4.38
CA CYS A 47 10.50 -5.16 -3.77
C CYS A 47 11.34 -6.36 -3.37
N HIS A 48 10.76 -7.40 -2.78
CA HIS A 48 11.49 -8.64 -2.45
C HIS A 48 12.00 -9.37 -3.69
N ALA A 49 11.27 -9.33 -4.81
CA ALA A 49 11.73 -9.91 -6.06
C ALA A 49 12.92 -9.11 -6.64
N ALA A 50 12.83 -7.78 -6.66
CA ALA A 50 13.93 -6.91 -7.08
C ALA A 50 15.18 -7.09 -6.20
N ASN A 51 15.01 -7.15 -4.87
CA ASN A 51 16.12 -7.35 -3.94
C ASN A 51 16.72 -8.78 -3.98
N ARG A 52 16.14 -9.71 -4.74
CA ARG A 52 16.69 -11.06 -4.96
C ARG A 52 17.26 -11.23 -6.36
N ASP A 53 17.28 -10.15 -7.15
CA ASP A 53 17.86 -10.15 -8.47
C ASP A 53 19.38 -9.95 -8.35
N GLU A 54 20.13 -11.05 -8.55
CA GLU A 54 21.59 -11.07 -8.42
C GLU A 54 22.30 -10.21 -9.49
N GLU A 55 21.64 -9.89 -10.60
CA GLU A 55 22.19 -8.99 -11.63
C GLU A 55 22.08 -7.53 -11.15
N LEU A 56 20.92 -7.17 -10.61
CA LEU A 56 20.70 -5.87 -9.99
C LEU A 56 21.58 -5.66 -8.74
N GLU A 57 21.74 -6.69 -7.90
CA GLU A 57 22.62 -6.63 -6.72
C GLU A 57 24.07 -6.35 -7.11
N ARG A 58 24.58 -7.03 -8.15
CA ARG A 58 25.92 -6.78 -8.70
C ARG A 58 26.08 -5.38 -9.27
N GLU A 59 25.07 -4.88 -9.98
CA GLU A 59 25.08 -3.50 -10.47
C GLU A 59 25.13 -2.52 -9.29
N ILE A 60 24.28 -2.68 -8.27
CA ILE A 60 24.27 -1.83 -7.07
C ILE A 60 25.63 -1.83 -6.35
N ASP A 61 26.23 -3.01 -6.17
CA ASP A 61 27.57 -3.13 -5.56
C ASP A 61 28.64 -2.39 -6.39
N GLU A 62 28.57 -2.48 -7.72
CA GLU A 62 29.46 -1.74 -8.62
C GLU A 62 29.27 -0.22 -8.48
N TRP A 63 28.02 0.27 -8.42
CA TRP A 63 27.73 1.68 -8.18
C TRP A 63 28.22 2.17 -6.81
N GLN A 64 28.02 1.38 -5.75
CA GLN A 64 28.42 1.72 -4.38
C GLN A 64 29.94 1.74 -4.20
N ALA A 65 30.67 0.90 -4.95
CA ALA A 65 32.13 0.91 -4.91
C ALA A 65 32.75 2.25 -5.36
N PHE A 66 32.05 3.06 -6.16
CA PHE A 66 32.54 4.38 -6.59
C PHE A 66 32.44 5.46 -5.49
N ASP A 67 31.56 5.32 -4.50
CA ASP A 67 31.38 6.32 -3.44
C ASP A 67 32.40 6.17 -2.29
N GLU A 68 33.09 5.03 -2.16
CA GLU A 68 34.10 4.81 -1.12
C GLU A 68 35.44 5.54 -1.38
N ASP A 69 35.71 5.94 -2.63
CA ASP A 69 36.96 6.62 -3.02
C ASP A 69 36.94 8.15 -2.80
N ILE A 70 35.82 8.73 -2.36
CA ILE A 70 35.76 10.14 -1.96
C ILE A 70 36.16 10.24 -0.48
N ALA A 71 37.46 10.06 -0.22
CA ALA A 71 38.07 10.43 1.06
C ALA A 71 38.28 11.96 1.10
N GLU A 72 37.72 12.62 2.12
CA GLU A 72 37.96 14.05 2.44
C GLU A 72 39.41 14.29 2.92
#